data_AF-A0A3A9ZS56-F1
#
_entry.id   AF-A0A3A9ZS56-F1
#
_cell.length_a   1.000
_cell.length_b   1.000
_cell.length_c   1.000
_cell.angle_alpha   90.00
_cell.angle_beta   90.00
_cell.angle_gamma   90.00
#
_symmetry.space_group_name_H-M   'P 1'
#
loop_
_entity.id
_entity.type
_entity.pdbx_description
1 polymer ?
#
loop_
_entity_poly.entity_id
_entity_poly.type
_entity_poly.pdbx_seq_one_letter_code
_entity_poly.pdbx_strand_id
1 'polypeptide(L)' 'MRVTYEEYLIATALTLARRHRPVWSWTHWRRRCRCGAELPCHARHRIPISRVHWPTEDQ' A
#
# COMPACT_ATOMS: atom_id res chain seq x y z
N MET A 1 5.48 -22.01 7.09
CA MET A 1 6.22 -20.73 7.10
C MET A 1 5.32 -19.72 7.78
N ARG A 2 5.69 -19.29 8.99
CA ARG A 2 4.94 -18.29 9.77
C ARG A 2 5.46 -16.92 9.35
N VAL A 3 4.57 -16.02 8.96
CA VAL A 3 4.93 -14.63 8.62
C VAL A 3 4.78 -13.81 9.88
N THR A 4 5.77 -12.99 10.21
CA THR A 4 5.68 -12.03 11.30
C THR A 4 4.86 -10.81 10.86
N TYR A 5 4.25 -10.12 11.83
CA TYR A 5 3.52 -8.88 11.53
C TYR A 5 4.41 -7.84 10.83
N GLU A 6 5.70 -7.78 11.19
CA GLU A 6 6.66 -6.89 10.55
C GLU A 6 6.92 -7.25 9.08
N GLU A 7 7.15 -8.52 8.77
CA GLU A 7 7.29 -8.99 7.38
C GLU A 7 6.04 -8.68 6.55
N TYR A 8 4.85 -8.83 7.15
CA TYR A 8 3.60 -8.42 6.52
C TYR A 8 3.53 -6.91 6.23
N LEU A 9 3.94 -6.08 7.19
CA LEU A 9 3.99 -4.62 7.00
C LEU A 9 4.98 -4.24 5.90
N ILE A 10 6.16 -4.86 5.86
CA ILE A 10 7.16 -4.63 4.82
C ILE A 10 6.61 -5.03 3.45
N ALA A 11 6.02 -6.22 3.32
CA ALA A 11 5.41 -6.68 2.08
C ALA A 11 4.27 -5.76 1.62
N THR A 12 3.46 -5.28 2.57
CA THR A 12 2.37 -4.32 2.31
C THR A 12 2.93 -2.97 1.82
N ALA A 13 3.94 -2.43 2.50
CA ALA A 13 4.59 -1.17 2.11
C ALA A 13 5.20 -1.27 0.69
N LEU A 14 5.90 -2.37 0.38
CA LEU A 14 6.44 -2.63 -0.95
C LEU A 14 5.33 -2.73 -2.01
N THR A 15 4.23 -3.39 -1.69
CA THR A 15 3.07 -3.50 -2.59
C THR A 15 2.46 -2.12 -2.88
N LEU A 16 2.31 -1.28 -1.86
CA LEU A 16 1.83 0.09 -2.00
C LEU A 16 2.79 0.94 -2.84
N ALA A 17 4.09 0.88 -2.57
CA ALA A 17 5.11 1.62 -3.33
C ALA A 17 5.08 1.25 -4.83
N ARG A 18 4.94 -0.04 -5.16
CA ARG A 18 4.81 -0.50 -6.56
C ARG A 18 3.51 -0.02 -7.22
N ARG A 19 2.42 0.08 -6.45
CA ARG A 19 1.13 0.57 -6.95
C ARG A 19 1.17 2.07 -7.21
N HIS A 20 1.88 2.84 -6.38
CA HIS A 20 1.96 4.29 -6.45
C HIS A 20 3.09 4.77 -7.34
N ARG A 21 2.86 4.74 -8.66
CA ARG A 21 3.78 5.31 -9.66
C ARG A 21 3.13 6.42 -10.47
N PRO A 22 3.89 7.44 -10.92
CA PRO A 22 3.41 8.42 -11.89
C PRO A 22 2.95 7.75 -13.19
N VAL A 23 1.76 8.10 -13.67
CA VAL A 23 1.22 7.69 -14.97
C VAL A 23 0.64 8.91 -15.68
N TRP A 24 0.68 8.90 -17.01
CA TRP A 24 0.01 9.91 -17.80
C TRP A 24 -1.51 9.66 -17.81
N SER A 25 -2.30 10.68 -17.48
CA SER A 25 -3.75 10.63 -17.58
C SER A 25 -4.18 11.47 -18.78
N TRP A 26 -4.70 10.81 -19.81
CA TRP A 26 -5.26 11.48 -20.99
C TRP A 26 -6.50 12.29 -20.64
N THR A 27 -7.37 11.77 -19.77
CA THR A 27 -8.59 12.47 -19.33
C THR A 27 -8.30 13.81 -18.64
N HIS A 28 -7.19 13.90 -17.90
CA HIS A 28 -6.80 15.12 -17.17
C HIS A 28 -5.61 15.86 -17.81
N TRP A 29 -5.08 15.37 -18.93
CA TRP A 29 -3.90 15.91 -19.61
C TRP A 29 -2.70 16.21 -18.70
N ARG A 30 -2.46 15.36 -17.70
CA ARG A 30 -1.37 15.54 -16.72
C ARG A 30 -0.85 14.22 -16.17
N ARG A 31 0.33 14.25 -15.55
CA ARG A 31 0.86 13.13 -14.75
C ARG A 31 0.14 13.06 -13.42
N ARG A 32 -0.47 11.92 -13.11
CA ARG A 32 -1.13 11.62 -11.83
C ARG A 32 -0.57 10.32 -11.26
N CYS A 33 -0.85 9.99 -10.01
CA CYS A 33 -0.52 8.67 -9.48
C CYS A 33 -1.43 7.61 -10.13
N ARG A 34 -0.91 6.38 -10.34
CA ARG A 34 -1.72 5.25 -10.85
C ARG A 34 -2.94 4.94 -9.98
N CYS A 35 -2.93 5.32 -8.71
CA CYS A 35 -4.09 5.19 -7.83
C CYS A 35 -5.20 6.24 -8.09
N GLY A 36 -4.97 7.21 -8.97
CA GLY A 36 -5.90 8.29 -9.30
C GLY A 36 -5.70 9.58 -8.49
N ALA A 37 -4.82 9.59 -7.48
CA ALA A 37 -4.48 10.79 -6.71
C ALA A 37 -3.53 11.72 -7.49
N GLU A 38 -3.52 13.00 -7.10
CA GLU A 38 -2.48 13.94 -7.56
C GLU A 38 -1.08 13.53 -7.07
N LEU A 39 -0.06 14.01 -7.77
CA LEU A 39 1.33 13.88 -7.34
C LEU A 39 1.76 15.17 -6.60
N PRO A 40 2.53 15.05 -5.49
CA PRO A 40 2.92 13.82 -4.80
C PRO A 40 1.71 13.07 -4.21
N CYS A 41 1.76 11.74 -4.26
CA CYS A 41 0.62 10.91 -3.86
C CYS A 41 0.49 10.82 -2.34
N HIS A 42 -0.53 11.46 -1.78
CA HIS A 42 -0.87 11.41 -0.35
C HIS A 42 -1.98 10.40 -0.01
N ALA A 43 -2.25 9.44 -0.90
CA ALA A 43 -3.30 8.44 -0.69
C ALA A 43 -3.00 7.55 0.52
N ARG A 44 -3.87 7.58 1.53
CA ARG A 44 -3.80 6.70 2.69
C ARG A 44 -4.50 5.38 2.39
N HIS A 45 -3.79 4.26 2.54
CA HIS A 45 -4.37 2.91 2.38
C HIS A 45 -4.63 2.32 3.76
N ARG A 46 -5.86 1.87 4.01
CA ARG A 46 -6.16 1.08 5.21
C ARG A 46 -5.57 -0.32 5.03
N ILE A 47 -4.74 -0.73 5.96
CA ILE A 47 -4.21 -2.10 6.03
C ILE A 47 -5.31 -2.98 6.66
N PRO A 48 -5.70 -4.10 6.04
CA PRO A 48 -6.88 -4.86 6.43
C PRO A 48 -6.72 -5.59 7.78
N ILE A 49 -5.49 -5.96 8.17
CA ILE A 49 -5.21 -6.68 9.41
C ILE A 49 -4.38 -5.77 10.31
N SER A 50 -4.94 -5.41 11.47
CA SER A 50 -4.18 -4.68 12.49
C SER A 50 -3.36 -5.64 13.35
N ARG A 51 -2.31 -5.14 14.02
CA ARG A 51 -1.47 -5.93 14.93
C ARG A 51 -2.26 -6.71 15.99
N VAL A 52 -3.35 -6.12 16.48
CA VAL A 52 -4.23 -6.72 17.51
C VAL A 52 -4.94 -7.98 16.99
N HIS A 53 -5.22 -8.04 15.69
CA HIS A 53 -5.82 -9.20 15.04
C HIS A 53 -4.78 -10.05 14.31
N TRP A 54 -3.49 -9.82 14.56
CA TRP A 54 -2.47 -10.69 13.98
C TRP A 54 -2.67 -12.08 14.57
N PRO A 55 -2.64 -13.15 13.74
CA PRO A 55 -2.59 -14.52 14.24
C PRO A 55 -1.24 -14.70 14.95
N THR A 56 -1.17 -14.21 16.18
CA THR A 56 -0.14 -14.60 17.13
C THR A 56 -0.44 -16.05 17.42
N GLU A 57 0.51 -16.94 17.25
CA GLU A 57 0.34 -18.26 17.83
C GLU A 57 0.09 -18.09 19.32
N ASP A 58 -1.11 -18.47 19.76
CA ASP A 58 -1.27 -18.99 21.11
C ASP A 58 -0.33 -20.20 21.22
N GLN A 59 0.88 -19.96 21.75
CA GLN A 59 1.72 -20.93 22.43
C GLN A 59 2.39 -20.28 23.63
#